data_AF-A0A7V6VPD9-F1
#
_entry.id   AF-A0A7V6VPD9-F1
#
_cell.length_a   1.000
_cell.length_b   1.000
_cell.length_c   1.000
_cell.angle_alpha   90.00
_cell.angle_beta   90.00
_cell.angle_gamma   90.00
#
_symmetry.space_group_name_H-M   'P 1'
#
loop_
_entity.id
_entity.type
_entity.pdbx_description
1 polymer ?
#
loop_
_entity_poly.entity_id
_entity_poly.type
_entity_poly.pdbx_seq_one_letter_code
_entity_poly.pdbx_strand_id
1 'polypeptide(L)'
;MDNATSTLTQSYRFTQDGQEFVQVNVFYPDLTLTMTTYMYLEGAEPSDDDILYELYYSVQESKYDSLQRHIEKSFSSLPDGLSQSPAYLQLANGKTERKYSWQSEGVMSEAFQELDAFVTRIATYSSIPSG
;
A
#
# COMPACT_ATOMS: atom_id res chain seq x y z
N MET A 1 -15.19 14.36 12.53
CA MET A 1 -14.40 14.60 11.31
C MET A 1 -15.16 13.92 10.20
N ASP A 2 -15.47 14.61 9.10
CA ASP A 2 -16.01 13.94 7.93
C ASP A 2 -14.95 12.93 7.46
N ASN A 3 -15.22 11.64 7.61
CA ASN A 3 -14.42 10.55 7.05
C ASN A 3 -14.67 10.53 5.53
N ALA A 4 -14.24 11.59 4.83
CA ALA A 4 -14.12 11.50 3.39
C ALA A 4 -13.09 10.40 3.12
N THR A 5 -13.53 9.33 2.47
CA THR A 5 -12.66 8.19 2.12
C THR A 5 -11.44 8.73 1.38
N SER A 6 -10.27 8.59 1.98
CA SER A 6 -9.01 9.08 1.41
C SER A 6 -8.46 8.09 0.40
N THR A 7 -7.75 8.60 -0.60
CA THR A 7 -6.85 7.74 -1.37
C THR A 7 -5.70 7.33 -0.46
N LEU A 8 -5.46 6.03 -0.35
CA LEU A 8 -4.31 5.48 0.37
C LEU A 8 -3.45 4.70 -0.61
N THR A 9 -2.20 5.12 -0.78
CA THR A 9 -1.22 4.43 -1.62
C THR A 9 -0.13 3.86 -0.73
N GLN A 10 0.13 2.56 -0.84
CA GLN A 10 1.28 1.90 -0.23
C GLN A 10 2.11 1.28 -1.35
N SER A 11 3.42 1.49 -1.35
CA SER A 11 4.32 0.76 -2.23
C SER A 11 5.52 0.25 -1.45
N TYR A 12 6.02 -0.93 -1.82
CA TYR A 12 7.21 -1.49 -1.20
C TYR A 12 7.93 -2.46 -2.14
N ARG A 13 9.25 -2.54 -1.96
CA ARG A 13 10.11 -3.52 -2.60
C ARG A 13 10.22 -4.78 -1.74
N PHE A 14 10.16 -5.94 -2.37
CA PHE A 14 10.36 -7.22 -1.71
C PHE A 14 11.08 -8.19 -2.62
N THR A 15 11.72 -9.21 -2.03
CA THR A 15 12.43 -10.26 -2.76
C THR A 15 11.70 -11.58 -2.60
N GLN A 16 11.45 -12.28 -3.71
CA GLN A 16 10.89 -13.62 -3.72
C GLN A 16 11.68 -14.49 -4.70
N ASP A 17 12.10 -15.69 -4.28
CA ASP A 17 12.87 -16.64 -5.09
C ASP A 17 14.14 -16.04 -5.76
N GLY A 18 14.77 -15.06 -5.09
CA GLY A 18 15.97 -14.37 -5.59
C GLY A 18 15.70 -13.29 -6.63
N GLN A 19 14.43 -12.97 -6.89
CA GLN A 19 14.01 -11.87 -7.76
C GLN A 19 13.41 -10.73 -6.93
N GLU A 20 13.63 -9.49 -7.35
CA GLU A 20 13.07 -8.31 -6.71
C GLU A 20 11.79 -7.86 -7.41
N PHE A 21 10.83 -7.40 -6.61
CA PHE A 21 9.53 -6.96 -7.05
C PHE A 21 9.16 -5.64 -6.36
N VAL A 22 8.24 -4.90 -6.98
CA VAL A 22 7.57 -3.76 -6.36
C VAL A 22 6.09 -4.08 -6.30
N GLN A 23 5.48 -3.97 -5.12
CA GLN A 23 4.02 -3.98 -5.02
C GLN A 23 3.52 -2.57 -4.77
N VAL A 24 2.45 -2.19 -5.45
CA VAL A 24 1.73 -0.93 -5.27
C VAL A 24 0.26 -1.26 -4.94
N ASN A 25 -0.16 -0.90 -3.74
CA ASN A 25 -1.52 -1.05 -3.25
C ASN A 25 -2.18 0.34 -3.26
N VAL A 26 -3.30 0.51 -3.96
CA VAL A 26 -4.07 1.76 -4.00
C VAL A 26 -5.49 1.49 -3.52
N PHE A 27 -5.86 2.11 -2.39
CA PHE A 27 -7.25 2.20 -1.96
C PHE A 27 -7.85 3.50 -2.48
N TYR A 28 -8.93 3.38 -3.24
CA TYR A 28 -9.67 4.49 -3.81
C TYR A 28 -10.83 4.92 -2.90
N PRO A 29 -11.28 6.19 -3.02
CA PRO A 29 -12.41 6.69 -2.24
C PRO A 29 -13.73 5.94 -2.42
N ASP A 30 -13.88 5.21 -3.54
CA ASP A 30 -15.04 4.36 -3.84
C ASP A 30 -14.97 2.98 -3.16
N LEU A 31 -14.03 2.79 -2.24
CA LEU A 31 -13.75 1.54 -1.53
C LEU A 31 -13.22 0.41 -2.44
N THR A 32 -12.59 0.74 -3.56
CA THR A 32 -11.83 -0.22 -4.36
C THR A 32 -10.38 -0.28 -3.90
N LEU A 33 -9.84 -1.48 -3.69
CA LEU A 33 -8.42 -1.74 -3.53
C LEU A 33 -7.87 -2.35 -4.82
N THR A 34 -6.86 -1.72 -5.40
CA THR A 34 -6.03 -2.29 -6.46
C THR A 34 -4.68 -2.70 -5.90
N MET A 35 -4.23 -3.92 -6.19
CA MET A 35 -2.90 -4.41 -5.85
C MET A 35 -2.18 -4.78 -7.14
N THR A 36 -1.14 -4.02 -7.47
CA THR A 36 -0.35 -4.22 -8.69
C THR A 36 1.07 -4.63 -8.30
N THR A 37 1.54 -5.75 -8.85
CA THR A 37 2.90 -6.25 -8.63
C THR A 37 3.70 -6.11 -9.93
N TYR A 38 4.82 -5.42 -9.83
CA TYR A 38 5.78 -5.20 -10.91
C TYR A 38 7.04 -6.01 -10.67
N MET A 39 7.67 -6.49 -11.74
CA MET A 39 9.06 -6.93 -11.66
C MET A 39 9.95 -5.70 -11.44
N TYR A 40 10.85 -5.73 -10.45
CA TYR A 40 11.79 -4.63 -10.26
C TYR A 40 12.98 -4.81 -11.22
N LEU A 41 13.18 -3.83 -12.09
CA LEU A 41 14.36 -3.70 -12.92
C LEU A 41 15.26 -2.63 -12.31
N GLU A 42 16.49 -3.01 -11.95
CA GLU A 42 17.43 -2.14 -11.23
C GLU A 42 17.59 -0.77 -11.91
N GLY A 43 17.22 0.30 -11.18
CA GLY A 43 17.32 1.68 -11.66
C GLY A 43 16.19 2.15 -12.58
N ALA A 44 15.17 1.32 -12.86
CA ALA A 44 13.97 1.70 -13.58
C ALA A 44 12.81 2.01 -12.62
N GLU A 45 12.00 3.01 -12.97
CA GLU A 45 10.69 3.18 -12.34
C GLU A 45 9.75 2.05 -12.81
N PRO A 46 8.85 1.54 -11.95
CA PRO A 46 7.85 0.56 -12.36
C PRO A 46 7.05 1.07 -13.55
N SER A 47 6.93 0.24 -14.59
CA SER A 47 6.18 0.58 -15.79
C SER A 47 5.03 -0.42 -16.03
N ASP A 48 4.00 0.00 -16.78
CA ASP A 48 2.87 -0.87 -17.09
C ASP A 48 3.28 -2.12 -17.90
N ASP A 49 4.40 -2.06 -18.61
CA ASP A 49 4.96 -3.19 -19.36
C ASP A 49 5.57 -4.27 -18.43
N ASP A 50 5.84 -3.94 -17.16
CA ASP A 50 6.45 -4.83 -16.16
C ASP A 50 5.44 -5.43 -15.17
N ILE A 51 4.13 -5.23 -15.40
CA ILE A 51 3.07 -5.76 -14.53
C ILE A 51 3.03 -7.29 -14.64
N LEU A 52 3.20 -7.95 -13.49
CA LEU A 52 3.03 -9.40 -13.35
C LEU A 52 1.61 -9.76 -12.97
N TYR A 53 1.04 -9.02 -12.02
CA TYR A 53 -0.30 -9.22 -11.51
C TYR A 53 -0.95 -7.87 -11.20
N GLU A 54 -2.24 -7.78 -11.50
CA GLU A 54 -3.09 -6.68 -11.08
C GLU A 54 -4.40 -7.26 -10.55
N LEU A 55 -4.72 -6.96 -9.30
CA LEU A 55 -5.84 -7.53 -8.58
C LEU A 55 -6.75 -6.44 -8.04
N TYR A 56 -8.06 -6.64 -8.15
CA TYR A 56 -9.07 -5.68 -7.74
C TYR A 56 -9.98 -6.29 -6.66
N TYR A 57 -10.16 -5.56 -5.57
CA TYR A 57 -10.97 -5.98 -4.43
C TYR A 57 -11.93 -4.89 -3.98
N SER A 58 -13.19 -5.23 -3.73
CA SER A 58 -14.11 -4.35 -3.04
C SER A 58 -13.84 -4.38 -1.54
N VAL A 59 -13.68 -3.23 -0.91
CA VAL A 59 -13.33 -3.11 0.51
C VAL A 59 -14.56 -2.71 1.31
N GLN A 60 -14.78 -3.36 2.45
CA GLN A 60 -15.81 -2.89 3.39
C GLN A 60 -15.33 -1.64 4.12
N GLU A 61 -16.19 -0.63 4.24
CA GLU A 61 -15.87 0.64 4.92
C GLU A 61 -15.26 0.43 6.31
N SER A 62 -15.84 -0.46 7.13
CA SER A 62 -15.31 -0.79 8.47
C SER A 62 -13.88 -1.34 8.47
N LYS A 63 -13.46 -2.03 7.41
CA LYS A 63 -12.10 -2.55 7.24
C LYS A 63 -11.15 -1.43 6.86
N TYR A 64 -11.59 -0.54 5.97
CA TYR A 64 -10.85 0.67 5.61
C TYR A 64 -10.63 1.59 6.82
N ASP A 65 -11.68 1.85 7.62
CA ASP A 65 -11.56 2.63 8.86
C ASP A 65 -10.59 2.02 9.88
N SER A 66 -10.52 0.68 9.92
CA SER A 66 -9.59 -0.03 10.80
C SER A 66 -8.15 0.11 10.32
N LEU A 67 -7.93 0.07 9.00
CA LEU A 67 -6.64 0.32 8.36
C LEU A 67 -6.15 1.75 8.63
N GLN A 68 -7.01 2.75 8.41
CA GLN A 68 -6.65 4.15 8.62
C GLN A 68 -6.24 4.41 10.08
N ARG A 69 -7.00 3.89 11.05
CA ARG A 69 -6.64 3.99 12.49
C ARG A 69 -5.33 3.29 12.82
N HIS A 70 -5.04 2.14 12.20
CA HIS A 70 -3.76 1.47 12.37
C HIS A 70 -2.61 2.35 11.84
N ILE A 71 -2.77 2.95 10.65
CA ILE A 71 -1.77 3.84 10.06
C ILE A 71 -1.53 5.06 10.96
N GLU A 72 -2.60 5.74 11.40
CA GLU A 72 -2.48 6.90 12.28
C GLU A 72 -1.76 6.56 13.59
N LYS A 73 -1.99 5.37 14.14
CA LYS A 73 -1.31 4.91 15.35
C LYS A 73 0.16 4.56 15.10
N SER A 74 0.45 3.77 14.07
CA SER A 74 1.77 3.18 13.84
C SER A 74 2.75 4.14 13.14
N PHE A 75 2.24 5.14 12.41
CA PHE A 75 3.05 6.00 11.53
C PHE A 75 3.06 7.49 11.94
N SER A 76 2.36 7.89 13.01
CA SER A 76 2.26 9.29 13.44
C SER A 76 3.57 9.97 13.84
N SER A 77 4.60 9.21 14.18
CA SER A 77 5.90 9.72 14.65
C SER A 77 7.01 9.67 13.59
N LEU A 78 6.69 9.25 12.36
CA LEU A 78 7.68 9.00 11.34
C LEU A 78 8.04 10.27 10.57
N PRO A 79 9.28 10.36 10.06
CA PRO A 79 9.68 11.47 9.21
C PRO A 79 8.91 11.48 7.89
N ASP A 80 8.81 12.66 7.29
CA ASP A 80 8.23 12.82 5.96
C ASP A 80 8.96 11.96 4.93
N GLY A 81 8.18 11.23 4.15
CA GLY A 81 8.69 10.29 3.16
C GLY A 81 9.03 10.89 1.80
N LEU A 82 10.09 10.40 1.17
CA LEU A 82 10.36 10.56 -0.26
C LEU A 82 9.66 9.46 -1.08
N SER A 83 9.01 9.82 -2.19
CA SER A 83 8.28 8.88 -3.06
C SER A 83 9.15 7.83 -3.75
N GLN A 84 10.45 8.09 -3.91
CA GLN A 84 11.41 7.16 -4.54
C GLN A 84 11.95 6.09 -3.57
N SER A 85 11.45 6.05 -2.35
CA SER A 85 11.97 5.16 -1.32
C SER A 85 11.58 3.70 -1.59
N PRO A 86 12.41 2.72 -1.17
CA PRO A 86 12.08 1.30 -1.23
C PRO A 86 10.74 0.91 -0.57
N ALA A 87 10.28 1.70 0.39
CA ALA A 87 8.94 1.60 0.97
C ALA A 87 8.34 3.00 1.15
N TYR A 88 7.10 3.18 0.68
CA TYR A 88 6.40 4.46 0.66
C TYR A 88 4.91 4.28 0.99
N LEU A 89 4.36 5.18 1.81
CA LEU A 89 2.96 5.22 2.22
C LEU A 89 2.44 6.65 2.09
N GLN A 90 1.27 6.82 1.47
CA GLN A 90 0.64 8.11 1.23
C GLN A 90 -0.84 8.05 1.59
N LEU A 91 -1.30 9.03 2.37
CA LEU A 91 -2.72 9.23 2.66
C LEU A 91 -3.13 10.61 2.12
N ALA A 92 -4.07 10.65 1.18
CA ALA A 92 -4.53 11.88 0.54
C ALA A 92 -6.07 12.01 0.63
N ASN A 93 -6.57 13.08 1.27
CA ASN A 93 -8.01 13.33 1.45
C ASN A 93 -8.51 14.59 0.71
N GLY A 94 -7.90 14.92 -0.43
CA GLY A 94 -8.24 16.09 -1.26
C GLY A 94 -7.83 17.46 -0.68
N LYS A 95 -7.69 17.60 0.65
CA LYS A 95 -7.25 18.83 1.33
C LYS A 95 -5.93 18.70 2.06
N THR A 96 -5.60 17.50 2.51
CA THR A 96 -4.37 17.18 3.23
C THR A 96 -3.75 15.93 2.64
N GLU A 97 -2.42 15.92 2.62
CA GLU A 97 -1.58 14.82 2.14
C GLU A 97 -0.56 14.50 3.23
N ARG A 98 -0.40 13.22 3.56
CA ARG A 98 0.63 12.71 4.48
C ARG A 98 1.45 11.66 3.76
N LYS A 99 2.78 11.72 3.91
CA LYS A 99 3.74 10.83 3.25
C LYS A 99 4.70 10.24 4.27
N TYR A 100 4.92 8.93 4.18
CA TYR A 100 5.87 8.21 5.00
C TYR A 100 6.77 7.38 4.09
N SER A 101 8.06 7.33 4.37
CA SER A 101 8.97 6.50 3.57
C SER A 101 10.16 6.00 4.37
N TRP A 102 10.74 4.89 3.90
CA TRP A 102 11.93 4.28 4.49
C TRP A 102 13.04 4.15 3.46
N GLN A 103 14.21 4.68 3.81
CA GLN A 103 15.36 4.73 2.90
C GLN A 103 16.35 3.57 3.07
N SER A 104 16.21 2.71 4.09
CA SER A 104 17.10 1.55 4.22
C SER A 104 16.72 0.47 3.20
N GLU A 105 17.59 0.26 2.22
CA GLU A 105 17.48 -0.84 1.27
C GLU A 105 17.41 -2.21 1.99
N GLY A 106 16.60 -3.13 1.47
CA GLY A 106 16.55 -4.52 1.93
C GLY A 106 15.83 -4.77 3.26
N VAL A 107 15.33 -3.74 3.96
CA VAL A 107 14.54 -3.91 5.19
C VAL A 107 13.21 -3.20 5.02
N MET A 108 12.20 -3.95 4.56
CA MET A 108 10.81 -3.58 4.81
C MET A 108 10.67 -3.50 6.33
N SER A 109 10.46 -2.29 6.87
CA SER A 109 10.35 -2.11 8.32
C SER A 109 9.24 -3.02 8.86
N GLU A 110 9.36 -3.49 10.11
CA GLU A 110 8.32 -4.34 10.73
C GLU A 110 6.93 -3.69 10.59
N ALA A 111 6.85 -2.36 10.67
CA ALA A 111 5.63 -1.59 10.43
C ALA A 111 5.04 -1.75 9.02
N PHE A 112 5.88 -1.82 7.96
CA PHE A 112 5.41 -2.09 6.60
C PHE A 112 5.01 -3.56 6.41
N GLN A 113 5.70 -4.51 7.06
CA GLN A 113 5.31 -5.92 7.05
C GLN A 113 3.95 -6.13 7.72
N GLU A 114 3.71 -5.49 8.86
CA GLU A 114 2.41 -5.49 9.53
C GLU A 114 1.33 -4.84 8.67
N LEU A 115 1.65 -3.73 8.01
CA LEU A 115 0.72 -3.04 7.11
C LEU A 115 0.37 -3.91 5.90
N ASP A 116 1.35 -4.54 5.26
CA ASP A 116 1.14 -5.45 4.14
C ASP A 116 0.30 -6.67 4.55
N ALA A 117 0.59 -7.28 5.70
CA ALA A 117 -0.23 -8.37 6.24
C ALA A 117 -1.69 -7.92 6.50
N PHE A 118 -1.90 -6.66 6.92
CA PHE A 118 -3.23 -6.09 7.10
C PHE A 118 -3.94 -5.85 5.77
N VAL A 119 -3.26 -5.29 4.77
CA VAL A 119 -3.78 -5.07 3.41
C VAL A 119 -4.14 -6.40 2.75
N THR A 120 -3.25 -7.39 2.83
CA THR A 120 -3.49 -8.74 2.33
C THR A 120 -4.71 -9.37 3.00
N ARG A 121 -4.87 -9.22 4.32
CA ARG A 121 -6.09 -9.68 5.01
C ARG A 121 -7.34 -8.98 4.49
N ILE A 122 -7.31 -7.66 4.26
CA ILE A 122 -8.44 -6.95 3.65
C ILE A 122 -8.78 -7.57 2.30
N ALA A 123 -7.79 -7.78 1.44
CA ALA A 123 -7.98 -8.41 0.13
C ALA A 123 -8.58 -9.83 0.23
N THR A 124 -8.03 -10.71 1.08
CA THR A 124 -8.49 -12.11 1.22
C THR A 124 -9.89 -12.24 1.83
N TYR A 125 -10.28 -11.34 2.75
CA TYR A 125 -11.63 -11.36 3.33
C TYR A 125 -12.67 -10.61 2.50
N SER A 126 -12.23 -9.75 1.58
CA SER A 126 -13.06 -9.14 0.54
C SER A 126 -13.38 -10.10 -0.60
N SER A 127 -12.60 -11.16 -0.79
CA SER A 127 -12.79 -12.19 -1.82
C SER A 127 -13.73 -13.34 -1.42
N ILE A 128 -14.72 -13.12 -0.55
CA ILE A 128 -15.79 -14.12 -0.38
C ILE A 128 -16.55 -14.18 -1.71
N PRO A 129 -16.60 -15.34 -2.41
CA PRO A 129 -17.41 -15.47 -3.61
C PRO A 129 -18.86 -15.17 -3.23
N SER A 130 -19.47 -14.21 -3.91
CA SER A 130 -20.93 -14.11 -3.93
C SER A 130 -21.45 -15.22 -4.85
N GLY A 131 -21.65 -16.42 -4.28
CA GLY A 131 -22.29 -17.54 -5.00
C GLY A 131 -21.71 -18.90 -4.61
#